data_AF-A0A259K072-F1
#
_entry.id   AF-A0A259K072-F1
#
_cell.length_a   1.000
_cell.length_b   1.000
_cell.length_c   1.000
_cell.angle_alpha   90.00
_cell.angle_beta   90.00
_cell.angle_gamma   90.00
#
_symmetry.space_group_name_H-M   'P 1'
#
loop_
_entity.id
_entity.type
_entity.pdbx_description
1 polymer ?
#
loop_
_entity_poly.entity_id
_entity_poly.type
_entity_poly.pdbx_seq_one_letter_code
_entity_poly.pdbx_strand_id
1 'polypeptide(L)'
;MTDARIAAIKTGLKLTPEQEKLWPAVETTLRDVAKERAARFAAFQAERKQGAKPDAIERLRDAAKGLNARAADLVKIADAADPLYKTLDNGQKRRLQILVRQEMPRGPGHKMHEGRPHQRG
;
A
#
# COMPACT_ATOMS: atom_id res chain seq x y z
N MET A 1 -3.06 4.92 0.37
CA MET A 1 -3.97 4.56 1.46
C MET A 1 -4.70 5.83 1.83
N THR A 2 -6.02 5.81 1.91
CA THR A 2 -6.84 6.97 2.27
C THR A 2 -7.48 6.74 3.63
N ASP A 3 -7.91 7.81 4.31
CA ASP A 3 -8.65 7.71 5.57
C ASP A 3 -9.92 6.88 5.42
N ALA A 4 -10.63 7.02 4.30
CA ALA A 4 -11.79 6.20 3.96
C ALA A 4 -11.46 4.70 3.90
N ARG A 5 -10.28 4.34 3.37
CA ARG A 5 -9.82 2.94 3.31
C ARG A 5 -9.45 2.41 4.69
N ILE A 6 -8.81 3.22 5.54
CA ILE A 6 -8.51 2.84 6.92
C ILE A 6 -9.81 2.62 7.71
N ALA A 7 -10.80 3.50 7.55
CA ALA A 7 -12.13 3.35 8.14
C ALA A 7 -12.84 2.08 7.64
N ALA A 8 -12.79 1.78 6.34
CA ALA A 8 -13.38 0.57 5.77
C ALA A 8 -12.78 -0.71 6.35
N ILE A 9 -11.46 -0.73 6.61
CA ILE A 9 -10.81 -1.87 7.28
C ILE A 9 -11.35 -2.03 8.70
N LYS A 10 -11.43 -0.94 9.49
CA LYS A 10 -11.97 -0.97 10.85
C LYS A 10 -13.39 -1.55 10.88
N THR A 11 -14.27 -1.00 10.05
CA THR A 11 -15.68 -1.42 9.99
C THR A 11 -15.82 -2.85 9.46
N GLY A 12 -15.03 -3.24 8.46
CA GLY A 12 -15.07 -4.57 7.87
C GLY A 12 -14.61 -5.68 8.81
N LEU A 13 -13.72 -5.40 9.75
CA LEU A 13 -13.27 -6.38 10.74
C LEU A 13 -14.36 -6.75 11.74
N LYS A 14 -15.29 -5.82 12.05
CA LYS A 14 -16.29 -5.98 13.12
C LYS A 14 -15.61 -6.36 14.44
N LEU A 15 -14.78 -5.45 14.94
CA LEU A 15 -14.03 -5.64 16.18
C LEU A 15 -14.96 -5.65 17.40
N THR A 16 -14.64 -6.44 18.42
CA THR A 16 -15.28 -6.34 19.73
C THR A 16 -14.76 -5.14 20.51
N PRO A 17 -15.46 -4.65 21.56
CA PRO A 17 -14.99 -3.52 22.38
C PRO A 17 -13.58 -3.71 22.95
N GLU A 18 -13.19 -4.94 23.26
CA GLU A 18 -11.85 -5.28 23.75
C GLU A 18 -10.80 -5.16 22.64
N GLN A 19 -11.12 -5.63 21.44
CA GLN A 19 -10.23 -5.55 20.27
C GLN A 19 -10.09 -4.11 19.76
N GLU A 20 -11.14 -3.29 19.85
CA GLU A 20 -11.12 -1.89 19.45
C GLU A 20 -10.07 -1.07 20.20
N LYS A 21 -9.70 -1.48 21.42
CA LYS A 21 -8.62 -0.84 22.20
C LYS A 21 -7.25 -0.98 21.55
N LEU A 22 -7.05 -2.00 20.71
CA LEU A 22 -5.80 -2.24 19.99
C LEU A 22 -5.76 -1.53 18.63
N TRP A 23 -6.91 -1.06 18.12
CA TRP A 23 -7.02 -0.40 16.82
C TRP A 23 -6.23 0.91 16.69
N PRO A 24 -6.15 1.81 17.70
CA PRO A 24 -5.44 3.09 17.55
C PRO A 24 -3.98 2.96 17.14
N ALA A 25 -3.26 1.94 17.64
CA ALA A 25 -1.88 1.67 17.25
C ALA A 25 -1.78 1.28 15.76
N VAL A 26 -2.68 0.42 15.30
CA VAL A 26 -2.76 0.02 13.88
C VAL A 26 -3.09 1.20 12.98
N GLU A 27 -4.11 1.99 13.36
CA GLU A 27 -4.55 3.15 12.60
C GLU A 27 -3.43 4.19 12.44
N THR A 28 -2.72 4.50 13.52
CA THR A 28 -1.61 5.45 13.52
C THR A 28 -0.52 4.98 12.56
N THR A 29 -0.08 3.72 12.66
CA THR A 29 0.94 3.17 11.76
C THR A 29 0.50 3.18 10.29
N LEU A 30 -0.78 2.87 10.00
CA LEU A 30 -1.30 2.92 8.64
C LEU A 30 -1.29 4.35 8.06
N ARG A 31 -1.64 5.35 8.88
CA ARG A 31 -1.61 6.77 8.50
C ARG A 31 -0.17 7.24 8.27
N ASP A 32 0.76 6.87 9.14
CA ASP A 32 2.18 7.24 9.02
C ASP A 32 2.80 6.64 7.76
N VAL A 33 2.60 5.34 7.51
CA VAL A 33 3.05 4.70 6.28
C VAL A 33 2.41 5.35 5.04
N ALA A 34 1.13 5.74 5.11
CA ALA A 34 0.48 6.44 4.02
C ALA A 34 1.14 7.79 3.71
N LYS A 35 1.47 8.55 4.75
CA LYS A 35 2.15 9.85 4.66
C LYS A 35 3.56 9.71 4.11
N GLU A 36 4.34 8.76 4.63
CA GLU A 36 5.68 8.48 4.15
C GLU A 36 5.67 8.10 2.65
N ARG A 37 4.73 7.25 2.24
CA ARG A 37 4.56 6.87 0.83
C ARG A 37 4.17 8.06 -0.05
N ALA A 38 3.30 8.95 0.43
CA ALA A 38 2.92 10.15 -0.29
C ALA A 38 4.11 11.11 -0.47
N ALA A 39 4.93 11.28 0.57
CA ALA A 39 6.15 12.09 0.51
C ALA A 39 7.16 11.53 -0.50
N ARG A 40 7.39 10.21 -0.49
CA ARG A 40 8.24 9.52 -1.49
C ARG A 40 7.73 9.74 -2.92
N PHE A 41 6.42 9.63 -3.13
CA PHE A 41 5.82 9.88 -4.44
C PHE A 41 5.97 11.34 -4.89
N ALA A 42 5.76 12.29 -3.99
CA ALA A 42 5.94 13.72 -4.29
C ALA A 42 7.39 14.05 -4.66
N ALA A 43 8.37 13.50 -3.94
CA ALA A 43 9.79 13.66 -4.26
C ALA A 43 10.13 13.12 -5.66
N PHE A 44 9.71 11.89 -5.96
CA PHE A 44 9.90 11.30 -7.29
C PHE A 44 9.26 12.13 -8.40
N GLN A 45 8.05 12.65 -8.18
CA GLN A 45 7.37 13.52 -9.16
C GLN A 45 8.10 14.85 -9.35
N ALA A 46 8.69 15.42 -8.29
CA ALA A 46 9.47 16.65 -8.37
C ALA A 46 10.75 16.46 -9.19
N GLU A 47 11.50 15.37 -8.96
CA GLU A 47 12.69 15.02 -9.75
C GLU A 47 12.36 14.86 -11.24
N ARG A 48 11.25 14.19 -11.56
CA ARG A 48 10.79 14.03 -12.95
C ARG A 48 10.42 15.36 -13.61
N LYS A 49 9.79 16.28 -12.88
CA LYS A 49 9.46 17.63 -13.40
C LYS A 49 10.70 18.48 -13.66
N GLN A 50 11.79 18.25 -12.94
CA GLN A 50 13.08 18.93 -13.15
C GLN A 50 13.88 18.36 -14.34
N GLY A 51 13.30 17.41 -15.10
CA GLY A 51 13.94 16.86 -16.29
C GLY A 51 14.92 15.73 -16.01
N ALA A 52 15.03 15.24 -14.77
CA ALA A 52 15.88 14.10 -14.44
C ALA A 52 15.43 12.86 -15.23
N LYS A 53 16.33 12.37 -16.09
CA LYS A 53 16.16 11.13 -16.86
C LYS A 53 17.23 10.14 -16.41
N PRO A 54 17.00 9.39 -15.31
CA PRO A 54 17.97 8.42 -14.84
C PRO A 54 18.24 7.37 -15.91
N ASP A 55 19.49 6.90 -15.95
CA ASP A 55 19.92 5.82 -16.84
C ASP A 55 19.30 4.46 -16.43
N ALA A 56 19.60 3.40 -17.17
CA ALA A 56 19.02 2.08 -16.90
C ALA A 56 19.42 1.50 -15.53
N ILE A 57 20.66 1.74 -15.08
CA ILE A 57 21.19 1.21 -13.82
C ILE A 57 20.66 2.02 -12.64
N GLU A 58 20.58 3.34 -12.77
CA GLU A 58 19.96 4.23 -11.78
C GLU A 58 18.49 3.87 -11.55
N ARG A 59 17.73 3.59 -12.62
CA ARG A 59 16.34 3.12 -12.50
C ARG A 59 16.22 1.81 -11.72
N LEU A 60 17.13 0.87 -11.92
CA LEU A 60 17.14 -0.38 -11.16
C LEU A 60 17.42 -0.12 -9.67
N ARG A 61 18.36 0.77 -9.36
CA ARG A 61 18.67 1.16 -7.98
C ARG A 61 17.49 1.86 -7.31
N ASP A 62 16.82 2.76 -8.00
CA ASP A 62 15.65 3.47 -7.46
C ASP A 62 14.45 2.55 -7.29
N ALA A 63 14.25 1.61 -8.21
CA ALA A 63 13.27 0.54 -8.03
C ALA A 63 13.58 -0.30 -6.78
N ALA A 64 14.84 -0.69 -6.57
CA ALA A 64 15.25 -1.44 -5.38
C ALA A 64 15.03 -0.64 -4.09
N LYS A 65 15.38 0.66 -4.06
CA LYS A 65 15.08 1.54 -2.91
C LYS A 65 13.57 1.58 -2.62
N GLY A 66 12.74 1.69 -3.67
CA GLY A 66 11.29 1.68 -3.53
C GLY A 66 10.75 0.35 -2.98
N LEU A 67 11.30 -0.78 -3.42
CA LEU A 67 10.98 -2.10 -2.89
C LEU A 67 11.38 -2.25 -1.42
N ASN A 68 12.58 -1.79 -1.04
CA ASN A 68 13.05 -1.82 0.34
C ASN A 68 12.17 -0.95 1.25
N ALA A 69 11.82 0.25 0.81
CA ALA A 69 10.90 1.12 1.56
C ALA A 69 9.54 0.43 1.75
N ARG A 70 9.01 -0.22 0.70
CA ARG A 70 7.76 -0.97 0.79
C ARG A 70 7.87 -2.17 1.75
N ALA A 71 9.00 -2.89 1.74
CA ALA A 71 9.23 -3.99 2.67
C ALA A 71 9.22 -3.49 4.12
N ALA A 72 9.93 -2.39 4.40
CA ALA A 72 9.94 -1.77 5.73
C ALA A 72 8.55 -1.29 6.16
N ASP A 73 7.78 -0.66 5.26
CA ASP A 73 6.39 -0.26 5.51
C ASP A 73 5.52 -1.46 5.91
N LEU A 74 5.68 -2.60 5.23
CA LEU A 74 4.91 -3.82 5.51
C LEU A 74 5.28 -4.42 6.87
N VAL A 75 6.56 -4.43 7.23
CA VAL A 75 7.03 -4.88 8.55
C VAL A 75 6.43 -4.00 9.65
N LYS A 76 6.53 -2.67 9.53
CA LYS A 76 5.92 -1.74 10.51
C LYS A 76 4.43 -2.02 10.73
N ILE A 77 3.68 -2.22 9.65
CA ILE A 77 2.25 -2.53 9.74
C ILE A 77 2.02 -3.88 10.42
N ALA A 78 2.81 -4.91 10.07
CA ALA A 78 2.68 -6.23 10.68
C ALA A 78 2.93 -6.19 12.18
N ASP A 79 4.00 -5.51 12.62
CA ASP A 79 4.36 -5.38 14.04
C ASP A 79 3.27 -4.64 14.83
N ALA A 80 2.71 -3.56 14.27
CA ALA A 80 1.63 -2.82 14.90
C ALA A 80 0.31 -3.62 14.94
N ALA A 81 0.04 -4.43 13.92
CA ALA A 81 -1.18 -5.22 13.81
C ALA A 81 -1.11 -6.57 14.54
N ASP A 82 0.08 -7.07 14.89
CA ASP A 82 0.27 -8.39 15.51
C ASP A 82 -0.56 -8.58 16.80
N PRO A 83 -0.58 -7.63 17.76
CA PRO A 83 -1.42 -7.77 18.95
C PRO A 83 -2.91 -7.89 18.61
N LEU A 84 -3.40 -7.07 17.68
CA LEU A 84 -4.79 -7.12 17.23
C LEU A 84 -5.07 -8.46 16.54
N TYR A 85 -4.22 -8.88 15.60
CA TYR A 85 -4.36 -10.11 14.82
C TYR A 85 -4.44 -11.37 15.71
N LYS A 86 -3.67 -11.41 16.80
CA LYS A 86 -3.71 -12.49 17.78
C LYS A 86 -5.05 -12.61 18.51
N THR A 87 -5.79 -11.51 18.66
CA THR A 87 -7.12 -11.50 19.28
C THR A 87 -8.27 -11.79 18.31
N LEU A 88 -8.01 -11.80 16.99
CA LEU A 88 -9.06 -12.00 15.99
C LEU A 88 -9.51 -13.46 15.91
N ASP A 89 -10.83 -13.65 15.78
CA ASP A 89 -11.43 -14.94 15.46
C ASP A 89 -11.20 -15.34 13.98
N ASN A 90 -11.51 -16.60 13.65
CA ASN A 90 -11.32 -17.12 12.28
C ASN A 90 -12.14 -16.37 11.22
N GLY A 91 -13.35 -15.91 11.57
CA GLY A 91 -14.20 -15.12 10.68
C GLY A 91 -13.60 -13.73 10.41
N GLN A 92 -13.08 -13.08 11.45
CA GLN A 92 -12.39 -11.79 11.35
C GLN A 92 -11.10 -11.90 10.54
N LYS A 93 -10.29 -12.94 10.75
CA LYS A 93 -9.08 -13.22 9.96
C LYS A 93 -9.40 -13.43 8.48
N ARG A 94 -10.48 -14.16 8.17
CA ARG A 94 -10.93 -14.36 6.78
C ARG A 94 -11.39 -13.04 6.12
N ARG A 95 -12.09 -12.18 6.87
CA ARG A 95 -12.47 -10.83 6.40
C ARG A 95 -11.24 -9.97 6.13
N LEU A 96 -10.25 -10.00 7.02
CA LEU A 96 -8.97 -9.30 6.84
C LEU A 96 -8.27 -9.73 5.55
N GLN A 97 -8.18 -11.04 5.27
CA GLN A 97 -7.55 -11.55 4.04
C GLN A 97 -8.23 -11.05 2.76
N ILE A 98 -9.57 -11.00 2.76
CA ILE A 98 -10.34 -10.47 1.62
C ILE A 98 -10.02 -9.00 1.41
N LEU A 99 -10.03 -8.21 2.49
CA LEU A 99 -9.69 -6.78 2.45
C LEU A 99 -8.26 -6.57 1.94
N VAL A 100 -7.26 -7.25 2.50
CA VAL A 100 -5.86 -7.12 2.07
C VAL A 100 -5.70 -7.49 0.58
N ARG A 101 -6.38 -8.54 0.11
CA ARG A 101 -6.29 -8.99 -1.29
C ARG A 101 -6.93 -8.02 -2.28
N GLN A 102 -8.08 -7.43 -1.93
CA GLN A 102 -8.71 -6.37 -2.73
C GLN A 102 -7.83 -5.12 -2.83
N GLU A 103 -6.99 -4.92 -1.81
CA GLU A 103 -6.28 -3.68 -1.57
C GLU A 103 -4.80 -3.68 -2.01
N MET A 104 -4.29 -4.85 -2.38
CA MET A 104 -3.02 -5.01 -3.08
C MET A 104 -3.25 -4.71 -4.56
N PRO A 105 -2.47 -3.78 -5.17
CA PRO A 105 -2.52 -3.61 -6.62
C PRO A 105 -2.22 -4.96 -7.26
N ARG A 106 -3.09 -5.41 -8.18
CA ARG A 106 -2.66 -6.47 -9.11
C ARG A 106 -1.38 -5.98 -9.77
N GLY A 107 -0.37 -6.85 -9.84
CA GLY A 107 0.96 -6.51 -10.33
C GLY A 107 0.91 -5.79 -11.69
N PRO A 108 1.97 -5.06 -12.05
CA PRO A 108 2.03 -4.37 -13.34
C PRO A 108 1.99 -5.40 -14.46
N GLY A 109 0.82 -5.56 -15.07
CA GLY A 109 0.63 -6.57 -16.11
C GLY A 109 -0.83 -6.71 -16.53
N HIS A 110 -1.44 -5.64 -17.03
CA HIS A 110 -2.56 -5.64 -18.01
C HIS A 110 -3.02 -4.19 -18.25
N LYS A 111 -2.15 -3.37 -18.84
CA LYS A 111 -2.62 -2.39 -19.80
C LYS A 111 -2.10 -2.87 -21.14
N MET A 112 -2.87 -3.72 -21.81
CA MET A 112 -2.67 -3.91 -23.24
C MET A 112 -2.82 -2.52 -23.85
N HIS A 113 -1.72 -1.96 -24.34
CA HIS A 113 -1.78 -0.88 -25.32
C HIS A 113 -2.44 -1.51 -26.55
N GLU A 114 -3.75 -1.37 -26.64
CA GLU A 114 -4.49 -1.67 -27.85
C GLU A 114 -3.93 -0.75 -28.94
N GLY A 115 -3.21 -1.35 -29.88
CA GLY A 115 -2.57 -0.66 -30.98
C GLY A 115 -3.63 0.07 -31.79
N ARG A 116 -3.49 1.39 -31.93
CA ARG A 116 -4.14 2.13 -33.01
C ARG A 116 -3.58 1.59 -34.34
N PRO A 117 -4.40 1.08 -35.27
CA PRO A 117 -3.92 0.81 -36.61
C PRO A 117 -3.71 2.14 -37.33
N HIS A 118 -2.48 2.39 -37.79
CA HIS A 118 -2.20 3.40 -38.79
C HIS A 118 -2.89 3.00 -40.10
N GLN A 119 -3.89 3.77 -40.53
CA GLN A 119 -4.35 3.76 -41.92
C GLN A 119 -3.22 4.28 -42.81
N ARG A 120 -2.70 3.41 -43.70
CA ARG A 120 -1.99 3.82 -44.90
C ARG A 120 -3.02 4.10 -45.99
N GLY A 121 -2.93 5.28 -46.60
CA GLY A 121 -3.39 5.49 -47.98
C GLY A 121 -2.38 4.93 -48.97
#